data_AF-A0A5Q4VF20-F1
#
_entry.id   AF-A0A5Q4VF20-F1
#
_cell.length_a   1.000
_cell.length_b   1.000
_cell.length_c   1.000
_cell.angle_alpha   90.00
_cell.angle_beta   90.00
_cell.angle_gamma   90.00
#
_symmetry.space_group_name_H-M   'P 1'
#
loop_
_entity.id
_entity.type
_entity.pdbx_description
1 polymer ?
#
loop_
_entity_poly.entity_id
_entity_poly.type
_entity_poly.pdbx_seq_one_letter_code
_entity_poly.pdbx_strand_id
1 'polypeptide(L)' 'MSKTKPPISEQKKRQEALSSLPPSARNNLSPEEVEIFLHGDVWPEELCQKLSEFIFPLEDEKLCKDKE' A
#
# COMPACT_ATOMS: atom_id res chain seq x y z
N MET A 1 -17.89 7.65 -12.07
CA MET A 1 -18.41 7.75 -10.69
C MET A 1 -17.24 7.48 -9.75
N SER A 2 -17.11 8.26 -8.68
CA SER A 2 -16.34 7.98 -7.46
C SER A 2 -14.80 7.92 -7.56
N LYS A 3 -14.14 9.08 -7.67
CA LYS A 3 -12.76 9.27 -7.20
C LYS A 3 -12.78 9.46 -5.69
N THR A 4 -12.92 8.37 -4.94
CA THR A 4 -13.08 8.43 -3.48
C THR A 4 -11.71 8.44 -2.84
N LYS A 5 -11.21 9.65 -2.58
CA LYS A 5 -10.05 9.90 -1.71
C LYS A 5 -10.16 8.99 -0.46
N PRO A 6 -9.13 8.19 -0.12
CA PRO A 6 -9.23 7.26 1.00
C PRO A 6 -9.60 8.05 2.28
N PRO A 7 -10.51 7.53 3.12
CA PRO A 7 -10.85 8.20 4.37
C PRO A 7 -9.57 8.40 5.18
N ILE A 8 -9.44 9.52 5.90
CA ILE A 8 -8.25 9.89 6.69
C ILE A 8 -7.78 8.75 7.63
N SER A 9 -8.72 7.91 8.07
CA SER A 9 -8.45 6.69 8.83
C SER A 9 -7.54 5.68 8.11
N GLU A 10 -7.60 5.60 6.79
CA GLU A 10 -6.86 4.63 5.99
C GLU A 10 -5.43 5.11 5.72
N GLN A 11 -5.22 6.41 5.50
CA GLN A 11 -3.88 6.99 5.41
C GLN A 11 -3.09 6.78 6.69
N LYS A 12 -3.74 6.93 7.86
CA LYS A 12 -3.10 6.68 9.14
C LYS A 12 -2.69 5.20 9.29
N LYS A 13 -3.59 4.27 8.95
CA LYS A 13 -3.28 2.82 8.93
C LYS A 13 -2.14 2.49 7.97
N ARG A 14 -2.10 3.12 6.80
CA ARG A 14 -0.99 2.98 5.83
C ARG A 14 0.30 3.52 6.43
N GLN A 15 0.33 4.71 7.02
CA GLN A 15 1.54 5.22 7.70
C GLN A 15 2.03 4.28 8.82
N GLU A 16 1.10 3.75 9.62
CA GLU A 16 1.42 2.78 10.67
C GLU A 16 1.99 1.49 10.09
N ALA A 17 1.40 0.96 9.01
CA ALA A 17 1.91 -0.20 8.30
C ALA A 17 3.32 0.04 7.74
N LEU A 18 3.55 1.17 7.05
CA LEU A 18 4.87 1.55 6.51
C LEU A 18 5.93 1.67 7.62
N SER A 19 5.55 2.20 8.78
CA SER A 19 6.44 2.33 9.94
C SER A 19 6.70 0.98 10.61
N SER A 20 5.72 0.06 10.55
CA SER A 20 5.84 -1.31 11.07
C SER A 20 6.68 -2.22 10.17
N LEU A 21 6.87 -1.86 8.90
CA LEU A 21 7.71 -2.60 7.98
C LEU A 21 9.15 -2.71 8.49
N PRO A 22 9.79 -3.88 8.29
CA PRO A 22 11.21 -4.02 8.59
C PRO A 22 12.05 -3.12 7.68
N PRO A 23 13.27 -2.75 8.13
CA PRO A 23 14.16 -1.88 7.37
C PRO A 23 14.48 -2.43 5.96
N SER A 24 14.54 -3.76 5.79
CA SER A 24 14.72 -4.39 4.48
C SER A 24 13.58 -4.08 3.49
N ALA A 25 12.33 -4.06 3.96
CA ALA A 25 11.18 -3.72 3.13
C ALA A 25 11.17 -2.22 2.82
N ARG A 26 11.40 -1.37 3.83
CA ARG A 26 11.48 0.09 3.65
C ARG A 26 12.59 0.53 2.70
N ASN A 27 13.73 -0.16 2.71
CA ASN A 27 14.86 0.12 1.82
C ASN A 27 14.61 -0.40 0.39
N ASN A 28 13.72 -1.37 0.22
CA ASN A 28 13.25 -1.83 -1.09
C ASN A 28 12.19 -0.90 -1.72
N LEU A 29 11.67 0.06 -0.95
CA LEU A 29 10.70 1.04 -1.42
C LEU A 29 11.40 2.34 -1.78
N SER A 30 11.18 2.78 -3.01
CA SER A 30 11.56 4.09 -3.48
C SER A 30 10.65 5.16 -2.86
N PRO A 31 11.11 6.43 -2.76
CA PRO A 31 10.26 7.52 -2.26
C PRO A 31 8.95 7.66 -3.04
N GLU A 32 8.97 7.39 -4.35
CA GLU A 32 7.77 7.38 -5.20
C GLU A 32 6.80 6.25 -4.82
N GLU A 33 7.32 5.04 -4.60
CA GLU A 33 6.53 3.88 -4.14
C GLU A 33 5.92 4.12 -2.75
N VAL A 34 6.65 4.77 -1.85
CA VAL A 34 6.14 5.17 -0.54
C VAL A 34 4.98 6.18 -0.67
N GLU A 35 5.09 7.13 -1.60
CA GLU A 35 4.03 8.10 -1.83
C GLU A 35 2.78 7.42 -2.39
N ILE A 36 2.94 6.47 -3.33
CA ILE A 36 1.85 5.63 -3.85
C ILE A 36 1.26 4.75 -2.75
N PHE A 37 2.09 4.20 -1.86
CA PHE A 37 1.62 3.41 -0.74
C PHE A 37 0.71 4.22 0.18
N LEU A 38 1.15 5.44 0.54
CA LEU A 38 0.46 6.32 1.49
C LEU A 38 -0.74 7.07 0.89
N HIS A 39 -0.66 7.47 -0.37
CA HIS A 39 -1.61 8.38 -1.02
C HIS A 39 -2.22 7.82 -2.31
N GLY A 40 -1.60 6.80 -2.90
CA GLY A 40 -2.07 6.20 -4.13
C GLY A 40 -3.36 5.43 -3.92
N ASP A 41 -4.32 5.68 -4.82
CA ASP A 41 -5.56 4.91 -4.91
C ASP A 41 -5.30 3.44 -5.31
N VAL A 42 -4.28 3.21 -6.14
CA VAL A 42 -3.91 1.88 -6.65
C VAL A 42 -2.42 1.66 -6.41
N TRP A 43 -2.07 0.48 -5.90
CA TRP A 43 -0.67 0.08 -5.78
C TRP A 43 -0.26 -0.73 -7.00
N PRO A 44 0.88 -0.41 -7.63
CA PRO A 44 1.39 -1.24 -8.70
C PRO A 44 1.65 -2.65 -8.18
N GLU A 45 1.53 -3.65 -9.05
CA GLU A 45 1.66 -5.05 -8.68
C GLU A 45 3.01 -5.33 -8.00
N GLU A 46 4.08 -4.68 -8.47
CA GLU A 46 5.41 -4.76 -7.87
C GLU A 46 5.43 -4.27 -6.41
N LEU A 47 4.70 -3.21 -6.08
CA LEU A 47 4.58 -2.66 -4.73
C LEU A 47 3.76 -3.60 -3.85
N CYS A 48 2.64 -4.09 -4.38
CA CYS A 48 1.81 -5.09 -3.69
C CYS A 48 2.60 -6.35 -3.39
N GLN A 49 3.38 -6.88 -4.34
CA GLN A 49 4.20 -8.09 -4.14
C GLN A 49 5.32 -7.88 -3.11
N LYS A 50 5.99 -6.72 -3.14
CA LYS A 50 7.01 -6.39 -2.12
C LYS A 50 6.42 -6.31 -0.72
N LEU A 51 5.18 -5.84 -0.61
CA LEU A 51 4.52 -5.56 0.66
C LEU A 51 3.57 -6.67 1.11
N SER A 52 3.20 -7.61 0.24
CA SER A 52 2.29 -8.72 0.53
C SER A 52 2.81 -9.61 1.65
N GLU A 53 4.13 -9.72 1.76
CA GLU A 53 4.80 -10.51 2.80
C GLU A 53 4.78 -9.83 4.19
N PHE A 54 4.49 -8.51 4.25
CA PHE A 54 4.61 -7.72 5.48
C PHE A 54 3.32 -7.03 5.93
N ILE A 55 2.44 -6.64 5.00
CA ILE A 55 1.29 -5.75 5.25
C ILE A 55 -0.05 -6.47 5.06
N PHE A 56 -0.07 -7.60 4.35
CA PHE A 56 -1.30 -8.37 4.13
C PHE A 56 -1.37 -9.60 5.05
N PRO A 57 -2.07 -9.53 6.19
CA PRO A 57 -2.66 -10.73 6.77
C PRO A 57 -3.83 -11.15 5.87
N LEU A 58 -3.56 -11.82 4.75
CA LEU A 58 -4.40 -12.73 3.93
C LEU A 58 -5.93 -12.46 3.69
N GLU A 59 -6.56 -11.40 4.19
CA GLU A 59 -8.03 -11.26 4.21
C GLU A 59 -8.57 -10.03 3.45
N ASP A 60 -7.72 -9.11 2.98
CA ASP A 60 -8.15 -7.93 2.21
C ASP A 60 -7.60 -7.94 0.78
N GLU A 61 -7.92 -8.98 0.01
CA GLU A 61 -7.59 -9.13 -1.44
C GLU A 61 -8.30 -8.08 -2.34
N LYS A 62 -8.79 -6.96 -1.79
CA LYS A 62 -9.64 -6.02 -2.52
C LYS A 62 -8.93 -4.81 -3.13
N LEU A 63 -7.62 -4.64 -2.92
CA LEU A 63 -6.88 -3.44 -3.36
C LEU A 63 -6.00 -3.63 -4.61
N CYS A 64 -5.76 -4.88 -5.04
CA CYS A 64 -4.86 -5.19 -6.17
C CYS A 64 -5.58 -5.47 -7.51
N LYS A 65 -6.86 -5.10 -7.66
CA LYS A 65 -7.65 -5.41 -8.86
C LYS A 65 -8.13 -4.14 -9.55
N ASP A 66 -7.49 -3.77 -10.65
CA ASP A 66 -8.21 -3.39 -11.89
C ASP A 66 -7.28 -3.34 -13.12
N LYS A 67 -7.44 -4.35 -13.97
CA LYS A 67 -7.35 -4.39 -15.45
C LYS A 67 -7.24 -5.86 -15.83
N GLU A 68 -8.21 -6.48 -16.49
CA GLU A 68 -9.00 -6.07 -17.66
C GLU A 68 -10.36 -6.78 -17.69
#